data_AF-A0A6J2QJ80-F1
#
_entry.id   AF-A0A6J2QJ80-F1
#
_cell.length_a   1.000
_cell.length_b   1.000
_cell.length_c   1.000
_cell.angle_alpha   90.00
_cell.angle_beta   90.00
_cell.angle_gamma   90.00
#
_symmetry.space_group_name_H-M   'P 1'
#
loop_
_entity.id
_entity.type
_entity.pdbx_description
1 polymer ?
#
loop_
_entity_poly.entity_id
_entity_poly.type
_entity_poly.pdbx_seq_one_letter_code
_entity_poly.pdbx_strand_id
1 'polypeptide(L)'
;MTMELDVFVGNTTIMDEEVYQLWLDGYTVIDAVKVRIDGGVMEECEASADVLLSDTMDQYRTFQMCERLLHSPSKLGNQLLFQIPPHRQAMLIERYYAFDDAFVREVLGKKLSKGTKKDLDDIGAKTGVTLKSCRRQFDNFKRVFKVVEELKGPLVENIRQHFLLSDKLARDYAAIVFFANNRFETGKRKLQYLTFQDFAFCAGQLISHWTVGAVDHMVEDMDVDLDKEFLQDLKELKVLITDKDLLDQHKSLVCTALRGKTKVFNEMEANFKNLSRGLVNIAAKLTNTKDVRDFFLDLVEKFIEPCRSDRWTAADMRLYLTHYNNSAHILDTFKHQVVWDRYMGVIKSCIFKMYHD
;
A
#
# COMPACT_ATOMS: atom_id res chain seq x y z
N MET A 1 5.38 -40.15 -48.35
CA MET A 1 5.86 -39.30 -47.23
C MET A 1 4.83 -39.40 -46.13
N THR A 2 5.08 -40.29 -45.18
CA THR A 2 4.28 -40.41 -43.94
C THR A 2 4.75 -39.31 -43.00
N MET A 3 3.86 -38.36 -42.67
CA MET A 3 4.12 -37.42 -41.59
C MET A 3 4.16 -38.21 -40.29
N GLU A 4 5.33 -38.29 -39.67
CA GLU A 4 5.46 -38.70 -38.26
C GLU A 4 4.72 -37.67 -37.42
N LEU A 5 3.58 -38.07 -36.87
CA LEU A 5 2.81 -37.27 -35.94
C LEU A 5 3.47 -37.46 -34.57
N ASP A 6 4.30 -36.50 -34.18
CA ASP A 6 5.00 -36.51 -32.91
C ASP A 6 3.98 -36.14 -31.80
N VAL A 7 3.26 -37.15 -31.29
CA VAL A 7 2.26 -36.97 -30.23
C VAL A 7 2.98 -36.91 -28.88
N PHE A 8 3.18 -35.70 -28.38
CA PHE A 8 3.62 -35.49 -27.01
C PHE A 8 2.40 -35.57 -26.07
N VAL A 9 2.24 -36.69 -25.36
CA VAL A 9 1.23 -36.80 -24.29
C VAL A 9 1.76 -36.13 -23.03
N GLY A 10 1.60 -34.80 -22.96
CA GLY A 10 1.78 -34.07 -21.71
C GLY A 10 0.52 -34.20 -20.84
N ASN A 11 0.68 -34.54 -19.56
CA ASN A 11 -0.41 -34.53 -18.58
C ASN A 11 -0.70 -33.13 -18.02
N THR A 12 -0.23 -32.08 -18.71
CA THR A 12 -0.33 -30.69 -18.26
C THR A 12 -1.78 -30.26 -18.12
N THR A 13 -2.14 -29.75 -16.94
CA THR A 13 -3.47 -29.18 -16.73
C THR A 13 -3.58 -27.87 -17.49
N ILE A 14 -4.44 -27.83 -18.51
CA ILE A 14 -4.67 -26.64 -19.32
C ILE A 14 -5.63 -25.71 -18.58
N MET A 15 -5.17 -24.49 -18.28
CA MET A 15 -5.96 -23.45 -17.66
C MET A 15 -5.97 -22.22 -18.55
N ASP A 16 -7.17 -21.78 -18.93
CA ASP A 16 -7.36 -20.57 -19.71
C ASP A 16 -7.22 -19.34 -18.80
N GLU A 17 -6.37 -18.40 -19.19
CA GLU A 17 -6.04 -17.23 -18.36
C GLU A 17 -7.17 -16.21 -18.29
N GLU A 18 -7.93 -16.05 -19.37
CA GLU A 18 -9.04 -15.11 -19.44
C GLU A 18 -10.23 -15.65 -18.66
N VAL A 19 -10.52 -16.94 -18.83
CA VAL A 19 -11.55 -17.63 -18.03
C VAL A 19 -11.20 -17.61 -16.55
N TYR A 20 -9.91 -17.75 -16.22
CA TYR A 20 -9.42 -17.61 -14.84
C TYR A 20 -9.66 -16.20 -14.31
N GLN A 21 -9.35 -15.16 -15.09
CA GLN A 21 -9.61 -13.78 -14.69
C GLN A 21 -11.10 -13.52 -14.43
N LEU A 22 -11.98 -13.98 -15.33
CA LEU A 22 -13.44 -13.86 -15.14
C LEU A 22 -13.92 -14.57 -13.86
N TRP A 23 -13.33 -15.72 -13.54
CA TRP A 23 -13.64 -16.44 -12.30
C TRP A 23 -13.21 -15.66 -11.05
N LEU A 24 -12.03 -15.04 -11.08
CA LEU A 24 -11.47 -14.19 -10.02
C LEU A 24 -12.26 -12.91 -9.82
N ASP A 25 -12.71 -12.29 -10.92
CA ASP A 25 -13.57 -11.12 -10.96
C ASP A 25 -14.99 -11.45 -10.51
N GLY A 26 -15.31 -12.73 -10.36
CA GLY A 26 -16.52 -13.22 -9.73
C GLY A 26 -17.69 -13.44 -10.66
N TYR A 27 -17.47 -13.45 -11.98
CA TYR A 27 -18.50 -13.75 -12.97
C TYR A 27 -19.05 -15.16 -12.78
N THR A 28 -20.35 -15.33 -13.00
CA THR A 28 -20.96 -16.66 -13.10
C THR A 28 -20.48 -17.35 -14.38
N VAL A 29 -20.65 -18.68 -14.47
CA VAL A 29 -20.32 -19.41 -15.71
C VAL A 29 -21.08 -18.82 -16.91
N ILE A 30 -22.36 -18.49 -16.72
CA ILE A 30 -23.21 -17.93 -17.78
C ILE A 30 -22.70 -16.56 -18.22
N ASP A 31 -22.34 -15.69 -17.28
CA ASP A 31 -21.87 -14.34 -17.62
C ASP A 31 -20.48 -14.38 -18.25
N ALA A 32 -19.60 -15.27 -17.78
CA ALA A 32 -18.29 -15.49 -18.38
C ALA A 32 -18.40 -15.98 -19.84
N VAL A 33 -19.33 -16.90 -20.13
CA VAL A 33 -19.59 -17.36 -21.50
C VAL A 33 -20.04 -16.20 -22.39
N LYS A 34 -20.94 -15.33 -21.90
CA LYS A 34 -21.36 -14.15 -22.67
C LYS A 34 -20.18 -13.23 -22.99
N VAL A 35 -19.35 -12.93 -22.00
CA VAL A 35 -18.15 -12.10 -22.19
C VAL A 35 -17.19 -12.72 -23.21
N ARG A 36 -17.00 -14.05 -23.18
CA ARG A 36 -16.17 -14.77 -24.17
C ARG A 36 -16.75 -14.71 -25.59
N ILE A 37 -18.08 -14.81 -25.72
CA ILE A 37 -18.77 -14.68 -27.03
C ILE A 37 -18.60 -13.27 -27.57
N ASP A 38 -18.88 -12.25 -26.75
CA ASP A 38 -18.77 -10.84 -27.14
C ASP A 38 -17.31 -10.44 -27.44
N GLY A 39 -16.33 -11.15 -26.85
CA GLY A 39 -14.91 -11.01 -27.11
C GLY A 39 -14.41 -11.66 -28.41
N GLY A 40 -15.29 -12.29 -29.20
CA GLY A 40 -14.93 -12.82 -30.52
C GLY A 40 -14.35 -14.25 -30.52
N VAL A 41 -14.38 -14.97 -29.39
CA VAL A 41 -13.85 -16.36 -29.31
C VAL A 41 -14.56 -17.31 -30.31
N MET A 42 -15.81 -17.00 -30.65
CA MET A 42 -16.60 -17.74 -31.64
C MET A 42 -16.14 -17.51 -33.10
N GLU A 43 -15.40 -16.43 -33.37
CA GLU A 43 -14.82 -16.15 -34.69
C GLU A 43 -13.47 -16.82 -34.86
N GLU A 44 -12.75 -17.07 -33.75
CA GLU A 44 -11.46 -17.75 -33.72
C GLU A 44 -11.56 -19.28 -33.68
N CYS A 45 -12.71 -19.81 -33.24
CA CYS A 45 -12.91 -21.24 -33.03
C CYS A 45 -14.26 -21.69 -33.61
N GLU A 46 -14.28 -22.72 -34.46
CA GLU A 46 -15.51 -23.35 -35.01
C GLU A 46 -16.31 -24.16 -33.96
N ALA A 47 -16.34 -23.68 -32.70
CA ALA A 47 -17.03 -24.32 -31.60
C ALA A 47 -18.46 -23.78 -31.45
N SER A 48 -19.41 -24.63 -31.01
CA SER A 48 -20.75 -24.16 -30.68
C SER A 48 -20.78 -23.46 -29.31
N ALA A 49 -21.80 -22.62 -29.08
CA ALA A 49 -22.01 -21.98 -27.77
C ALA A 49 -22.15 -23.00 -26.62
N ASP A 50 -22.70 -24.19 -26.90
CA ASP A 50 -22.82 -25.27 -25.91
C ASP A 50 -21.45 -25.86 -25.54
N VAL A 51 -20.53 -25.97 -26.51
CA VAL A 51 -19.15 -26.40 -26.25
C VAL A 51 -18.42 -25.37 -25.40
N LEU A 52 -18.57 -24.08 -25.70
CA LEU A 52 -17.98 -22.99 -24.92
C LEU A 52 -18.51 -22.96 -23.48
N LEU A 53 -19.81 -23.23 -23.29
CA LEU A 53 -20.43 -23.34 -21.97
C LEU A 53 -19.84 -24.51 -21.18
N SER A 54 -19.73 -25.69 -21.80
CA SER A 54 -19.13 -26.87 -21.16
C SER A 54 -17.67 -26.63 -20.78
N ASP A 55 -16.88 -26.08 -21.70
CA ASP A 55 -15.47 -25.73 -21.44
C ASP A 55 -15.33 -24.74 -20.28
N THR A 56 -16.10 -23.65 -20.28
CA THR A 56 -16.10 -22.67 -19.19
C THR A 56 -16.46 -23.30 -17.85
N MET A 57 -17.44 -24.21 -17.85
CA MET A 57 -17.87 -24.92 -16.65
C MET A 57 -16.76 -25.84 -16.10
N ASP A 58 -16.06 -26.54 -16.97
CA ASP A 58 -14.97 -27.45 -16.59
C ASP A 58 -13.71 -26.69 -16.12
N GLN A 59 -13.39 -25.56 -16.74
CA GLN A 59 -12.37 -24.62 -16.26
C GLN A 59 -12.72 -24.12 -14.84
N TYR A 60 -13.96 -23.68 -14.61
CA TYR A 60 -14.41 -23.21 -13.30
C TYR A 60 -14.33 -24.29 -12.21
N ARG A 61 -14.67 -25.55 -12.54
CA ARG A 61 -14.53 -26.69 -11.63
C ARG A 61 -13.05 -26.92 -11.29
N THR A 62 -12.19 -26.87 -12.29
CA THR A 62 -10.73 -26.98 -12.12
C THR A 62 -10.20 -25.89 -11.17
N PHE A 63 -10.59 -24.63 -11.38
CA PHE A 63 -10.18 -23.51 -10.53
C PHE A 63 -10.64 -23.68 -9.08
N GLN A 64 -11.88 -24.13 -8.86
CA GLN A 64 -12.39 -24.41 -7.52
C GLN A 64 -11.61 -25.52 -6.81
N MET A 65 -11.19 -26.55 -7.53
CA MET A 65 -10.35 -27.61 -6.96
C MET A 65 -8.95 -27.09 -6.62
N CYS A 66 -8.39 -26.19 -7.43
CA CYS A 66 -7.09 -25.56 -7.19
C CYS A 66 -7.11 -24.47 -6.10
N GLU A 67 -8.26 -23.86 -5.81
CA GLU A 67 -8.38 -22.72 -4.89
C GLU A 67 -7.79 -23.00 -3.50
N ARG A 68 -8.01 -24.20 -2.96
CA ARG A 68 -7.46 -24.59 -1.65
C ARG A 68 -5.93 -24.61 -1.64
N LEU A 69 -5.31 -24.89 -2.78
CA LEU A 69 -3.85 -24.88 -2.94
C LEU A 69 -3.33 -23.43 -3.03
N LEU A 70 -4.10 -22.53 -3.64
CA LEU A 70 -3.77 -21.10 -3.72
C LEU A 70 -3.81 -20.42 -2.35
N HIS A 71 -4.56 -20.95 -1.38
CA HIS A 71 -4.47 -20.49 0.02
C HIS A 71 -3.09 -20.75 0.65
N SER A 72 -2.29 -21.66 0.12
CA SER A 72 -0.95 -21.96 0.61
C SER A 72 -0.02 -22.15 -0.59
N PRO A 73 0.47 -21.06 -1.21
CA PRO A 73 1.20 -21.09 -2.48
C PRO A 73 2.35 -22.11 -2.52
N SER A 74 3.07 -22.30 -1.41
CA SER A 74 4.13 -23.31 -1.27
C SER A 74 3.66 -24.76 -1.49
N LYS A 75 2.36 -25.06 -1.35
CA LYS A 75 1.77 -26.38 -1.60
C LYS A 75 1.35 -26.58 -3.05
N LEU A 76 1.20 -25.52 -3.84
CA LEU A 76 0.78 -25.62 -5.25
C LEU A 76 1.84 -26.33 -6.11
N GLY A 77 3.12 -26.13 -5.82
CA GLY A 77 4.22 -26.79 -6.52
C GLY A 77 4.49 -28.22 -6.07
N ASN A 78 4.03 -28.61 -4.88
CA ASN A 78 4.35 -29.89 -4.25
C ASN A 78 3.23 -30.95 -4.35
N GLN A 79 2.11 -30.61 -5.00
CA GLN A 79 0.97 -31.51 -5.17
C GLN A 79 1.07 -32.32 -6.47
N LEU A 80 0.45 -33.51 -6.48
CA LEU A 80 0.53 -34.48 -7.59
C LEU A 80 -0.72 -34.52 -8.47
N LEU A 81 -1.78 -33.80 -8.10
CA LEU A 81 -3.09 -33.85 -8.76
C LEU A 81 -3.13 -33.04 -10.05
N PHE A 82 -2.49 -31.87 -10.06
CA PHE A 82 -2.44 -30.97 -11.21
C PHE A 82 -1.00 -30.82 -11.68
N GLN A 83 -0.78 -31.02 -12.98
CA GLN A 83 0.54 -30.90 -13.56
C GLN A 83 0.64 -29.51 -14.17
N ILE A 84 0.98 -28.54 -13.31
CA ILE A 84 1.00 -27.12 -13.66
C ILE A 84 2.46 -26.68 -13.79
N PRO A 85 2.90 -26.17 -14.95
CA PRO A 85 4.25 -25.68 -15.12
C PRO A 85 4.58 -24.52 -14.15
N PRO A 86 5.83 -24.35 -13.69
CA PRO A 86 6.18 -23.33 -12.70
C PRO A 86 5.75 -21.89 -13.07
N HIS A 87 5.88 -21.51 -14.34
CA HIS A 87 5.45 -20.19 -14.80
C HIS A 87 3.93 -19.98 -14.68
N ARG A 88 3.13 -21.03 -14.94
CA ARG A 88 1.67 -20.98 -14.74
C ARG A 88 1.31 -20.97 -13.26
N GLN A 89 2.04 -21.69 -12.40
CA GLN A 89 1.85 -21.62 -10.95
C GLN A 89 2.04 -20.18 -10.45
N ALA A 90 3.12 -19.53 -10.86
CA ALA A 90 3.40 -18.13 -10.51
C ALA A 90 2.28 -17.20 -11.01
N MET A 91 1.82 -17.36 -12.25
CA MET A 91 0.69 -16.59 -12.80
C MET A 91 -0.60 -16.79 -11.99
N LEU A 92 -0.97 -18.03 -11.66
CA LEU A 92 -2.16 -18.33 -10.88
C LEU A 92 -2.09 -17.71 -9.48
N ILE A 93 -0.95 -17.84 -8.81
CA ILE A 93 -0.72 -17.26 -7.49
C ILE A 93 -0.81 -15.73 -7.56
N GLU A 94 -0.09 -15.10 -8.48
CA GLU A 94 -0.04 -13.65 -8.62
C GLU A 94 -1.44 -13.07 -8.88
N ARG A 95 -2.20 -13.64 -9.83
CA ARG A 95 -3.57 -13.18 -10.12
C ARG A 95 -4.56 -13.48 -9.00
N TYR A 96 -4.42 -14.62 -8.31
CA TYR A 96 -5.28 -14.95 -7.18
C TYR A 96 -5.12 -13.97 -6.03
N TYR A 97 -3.90 -13.45 -5.80
CA TYR A 97 -3.61 -12.45 -4.78
C TYR A 97 -3.70 -11.01 -5.28
N ALA A 98 -3.79 -10.77 -6.58
CA ALA A 98 -4.10 -9.44 -7.11
C ALA A 98 -5.45 -8.94 -6.58
N PHE A 99 -5.54 -7.63 -6.39
CA PHE A 99 -6.69 -6.95 -5.82
C PHE A 99 -6.94 -5.62 -6.54
N ASP A 100 -8.15 -5.11 -6.39
CA ASP A 100 -8.58 -3.84 -6.98
C ASP A 100 -8.19 -2.66 -6.07
N ASP A 101 -7.51 -1.66 -6.63
CA ASP A 101 -7.08 -0.46 -5.92
C ASP A 101 -8.26 0.30 -5.27
N ALA A 102 -9.41 0.33 -5.95
CA ALA A 102 -10.63 0.95 -5.43
C ALA A 102 -11.19 0.19 -4.22
N PHE A 103 -11.14 -1.15 -4.24
CA PHE A 103 -11.61 -1.99 -3.14
C PHE A 103 -10.70 -1.87 -1.92
N VAL A 104 -9.40 -2.04 -2.10
CA VAL A 104 -8.45 -1.94 -0.98
C VAL A 104 -8.49 -0.55 -0.36
N ARG A 105 -8.67 0.52 -1.14
CA ARG A 105 -8.78 1.90 -0.64
C ARG A 105 -9.91 2.08 0.38
N GLU A 106 -11.02 1.37 0.23
CA GLU A 106 -12.17 1.41 1.13
C GLU A 106 -12.01 0.56 2.39
N VAL A 107 -11.13 -0.45 2.33
CA VAL A 107 -10.86 -1.39 3.43
C VAL A 107 -9.62 -0.98 4.23
N LEU A 108 -8.71 -0.21 3.63
CA LEU A 108 -7.41 0.16 4.20
C LEU A 108 -7.54 0.86 5.56
N GLY A 109 -6.77 0.41 6.55
CA GLY A 109 -6.79 0.96 7.92
C GLY A 109 -7.94 0.48 8.79
N LYS A 110 -8.96 -0.20 8.23
CA LYS A 110 -10.00 -0.88 9.01
C LYS A 110 -9.45 -2.18 9.59
N LYS A 111 -9.96 -2.56 10.76
CA LYS A 111 -9.63 -3.86 11.36
C LYS A 111 -10.17 -4.99 10.47
N LEU A 112 -9.30 -5.90 10.03
CA LEU A 112 -9.65 -7.10 9.25
C LEU A 112 -10.50 -8.10 10.07
N SER A 113 -11.77 -7.76 10.27
CA SER A 113 -12.66 -8.41 11.23
C SER A 113 -13.93 -8.96 10.59
N LYS A 114 -14.72 -9.71 11.36
CA LYS A 114 -16.07 -10.14 10.95
C LYS A 114 -17.00 -8.96 10.66
N GLY A 115 -16.77 -7.79 11.27
CA GLY A 115 -17.55 -6.56 11.01
C GLY A 115 -17.35 -6.08 9.58
N THR A 116 -16.10 -5.79 9.20
CA THR A 116 -15.75 -5.37 7.83
C THR A 116 -16.17 -6.38 6.77
N LYS A 117 -16.20 -7.68 7.10
CA LYS A 117 -16.70 -8.72 6.20
C LYS A 117 -18.20 -8.57 5.87
N LYS A 118 -19.00 -7.98 6.76
CA LYS A 118 -20.44 -7.73 6.52
C LYS A 118 -20.66 -6.55 5.56
N ASP A 119 -19.79 -5.55 5.62
CA ASP A 119 -19.89 -4.33 4.81
C ASP A 119 -19.38 -4.53 3.36
N LEU A 120 -18.92 -5.73 3.01
CA LEU A 120 -18.36 -6.00 1.67
C LEU A 120 -19.38 -5.84 0.54
N ASP A 121 -20.68 -6.01 0.83
CA ASP A 121 -21.74 -5.81 -0.17
C ASP A 121 -21.85 -4.34 -0.55
N ASP A 122 -21.92 -3.46 0.45
CA ASP A 122 -21.95 -2.00 0.26
C ASP A 122 -20.66 -1.49 -0.40
N ILE A 123 -19.49 -2.02 0.00
CA ILE A 123 -18.21 -1.65 -0.61
C ILE A 123 -18.15 -2.14 -2.07
N GLY A 124 -18.63 -3.35 -2.36
CA GLY A 124 -18.72 -3.87 -3.72
C GLY A 124 -19.59 -2.99 -4.60
N ALA A 125 -20.79 -2.61 -4.13
CA ALA A 125 -21.69 -1.69 -4.83
C ALA A 125 -21.04 -0.31 -5.08
N LYS A 126 -20.29 0.21 -4.11
CA LYS A 126 -19.59 1.51 -4.23
C LYS A 126 -18.42 1.47 -5.23
N THR A 127 -17.70 0.36 -5.30
CA THR A 127 -16.46 0.23 -6.09
C THR A 127 -16.67 -0.40 -7.46
N GLY A 128 -17.83 -1.03 -7.69
CA GLY A 128 -18.10 -1.80 -8.90
C GLY A 128 -17.46 -3.20 -8.89
N VAL A 129 -16.76 -3.57 -7.82
CA VAL A 129 -16.14 -4.89 -7.67
C VAL A 129 -17.19 -5.88 -7.20
N THR A 130 -17.25 -7.06 -7.82
CA THR A 130 -18.25 -8.07 -7.45
C THR A 130 -18.03 -8.56 -6.02
N LEU A 131 -19.12 -8.90 -5.32
CA LEU A 131 -19.06 -9.41 -3.95
C LEU A 131 -18.18 -10.67 -3.82
N LYS A 132 -18.14 -11.53 -4.84
CA LYS A 132 -17.29 -12.72 -4.84
C LYS A 132 -15.80 -12.33 -4.90
N SER A 133 -15.43 -11.37 -5.74
CA SER A 133 -14.05 -10.85 -5.80
C SER A 133 -13.67 -10.11 -4.51
N CYS A 134 -14.55 -9.24 -3.98
CA CYS A 134 -14.34 -8.57 -2.69
C CYS A 134 -14.05 -9.56 -1.55
N ARG A 135 -14.81 -10.65 -1.47
CA ARG A 135 -14.60 -11.72 -0.46
C ARG A 135 -13.25 -12.40 -0.62
N ARG A 136 -12.85 -12.75 -1.85
CA ARG A 136 -11.54 -13.33 -2.16
C ARG A 136 -10.42 -12.40 -1.70
N GLN A 137 -10.44 -11.14 -2.15
CA GLN A 137 -9.42 -10.14 -1.81
C GLN A 137 -9.33 -9.92 -0.30
N PHE A 138 -10.47 -9.76 0.39
CA PHE A 138 -10.50 -9.60 1.84
C PHE A 138 -9.99 -10.83 2.61
N ASP A 139 -10.36 -12.03 2.18
CA ASP A 139 -9.87 -13.26 2.79
C ASP A 139 -8.37 -13.48 2.51
N ASN A 140 -7.85 -13.02 1.36
CA ASN A 140 -6.40 -12.96 1.09
C ASN A 140 -5.68 -11.99 2.02
N PHE A 141 -6.19 -10.77 2.24
CA PHE A 141 -5.61 -9.80 3.19
C PHE A 141 -5.48 -10.41 4.58
N LYS A 142 -6.55 -11.05 5.08
CA LYS A 142 -6.53 -11.75 6.37
C LYS A 142 -5.52 -12.89 6.41
N ARG A 143 -5.40 -13.65 5.31
CA ARG A 143 -4.49 -14.79 5.25
C ARG A 143 -3.04 -14.32 5.30
N VAL A 144 -2.70 -13.29 4.54
CA VAL A 144 -1.37 -12.68 4.59
C VAL A 144 -1.11 -12.11 5.98
N PHE A 145 -2.01 -11.29 6.51
CA PHE A 145 -1.90 -10.72 7.86
C PHE A 145 -1.64 -11.78 8.92
N LYS A 146 -2.42 -12.87 8.93
CA LYS A 146 -2.28 -13.95 9.91
C LYS A 146 -0.97 -14.72 9.80
N VAL A 147 -0.47 -14.95 8.59
CA VAL A 147 0.80 -15.67 8.42
C VAL A 147 1.94 -14.77 8.86
N VAL A 148 1.93 -13.50 8.45
CA VAL A 148 3.06 -12.62 8.76
C VAL A 148 3.07 -12.17 10.20
N GLU A 149 1.93 -12.01 10.89
CA GLU A 149 1.88 -11.60 12.31
C GLU A 149 2.59 -12.58 13.27
N GLU A 150 2.90 -13.79 12.81
CA GLU A 150 3.62 -14.82 13.57
C GLU A 150 5.11 -14.92 13.18
N LEU A 151 5.57 -14.16 12.17
CA LEU A 151 6.92 -14.27 11.59
C LEU A 151 7.84 -13.12 12.01
N LYS A 152 9.12 -13.42 12.21
CA LYS A 152 10.16 -12.42 12.50
C LYS A 152 10.81 -11.94 11.20
N GLY A 153 11.41 -10.74 11.23
CA GLY A 153 12.18 -10.18 10.12
C GLY A 153 11.37 -9.38 9.09
N PRO A 154 11.98 -9.05 7.94
CA PRO A 154 11.42 -8.09 6.99
C PRO A 154 10.07 -8.50 6.42
N LEU A 155 9.06 -7.65 6.64
CA LEU A 155 7.66 -7.93 6.26
C LEU A 155 7.50 -8.29 4.78
N VAL A 156 8.15 -7.54 3.89
CA VAL A 156 8.07 -7.77 2.43
C VAL A 156 8.66 -9.13 2.06
N GLU A 157 9.82 -9.48 2.62
CA GLU A 157 10.48 -10.75 2.32
C GLU A 157 9.69 -11.94 2.86
N ASN A 158 9.11 -11.82 4.07
CA ASN A 158 8.22 -12.81 4.63
C ASN A 158 7.00 -13.07 3.71
N ILE A 159 6.40 -12.01 3.16
CA ILE A 159 5.29 -12.16 2.21
C ILE A 159 5.76 -12.86 0.93
N ARG A 160 6.89 -12.43 0.34
CA ARG A 160 7.43 -13.03 -0.88
C ARG A 160 7.75 -14.51 -0.72
N GLN A 161 8.38 -14.90 0.38
CA GLN A 161 8.80 -16.29 0.60
C GLN A 161 7.60 -17.21 0.91
N HIS A 162 6.62 -16.75 1.69
CA HIS A 162 5.48 -17.58 2.08
C HIS A 162 4.37 -17.63 1.03
N PHE A 163 4.16 -16.53 0.28
CA PHE A 163 3.09 -16.42 -0.71
C PHE A 163 3.58 -16.44 -2.16
N LEU A 164 4.88 -16.43 -2.42
CA LEU A 164 5.48 -16.50 -3.76
C LEU A 164 5.01 -15.37 -4.69
N LEU A 165 4.77 -14.20 -4.12
CA LEU A 165 4.29 -13.01 -4.85
C LEU A 165 5.46 -12.21 -5.44
N SER A 166 5.17 -11.43 -6.48
CA SER A 166 6.10 -10.42 -6.99
C SER A 166 6.50 -9.41 -5.91
N ASP A 167 7.67 -8.77 -6.09
CA ASP A 167 8.14 -7.74 -5.15
C ASP A 167 7.13 -6.59 -5.01
N LYS A 168 6.53 -6.15 -6.13
CA LYS A 168 5.50 -5.11 -6.12
C LYS A 168 4.30 -5.53 -5.28
N LEU A 169 3.69 -6.68 -5.57
CA LEU A 169 2.48 -7.12 -4.88
C LEU A 169 2.77 -7.40 -3.40
N ALA A 170 3.94 -7.94 -3.07
CA ALA A 170 4.37 -8.12 -1.69
C ALA A 170 4.51 -6.80 -0.91
N ARG A 171 5.06 -5.75 -1.52
CA ARG A 171 5.11 -4.40 -0.92
C ARG A 171 3.71 -3.82 -0.70
N ASP A 172 2.82 -4.00 -1.67
CA ASP A 172 1.45 -3.52 -1.54
C ASP A 172 0.71 -4.27 -0.41
N TYR A 173 0.91 -5.59 -0.27
CA TYR A 173 0.42 -6.37 0.87
C TYR A 173 1.06 -5.95 2.21
N ALA A 174 2.36 -5.65 2.23
CA ALA A 174 3.05 -5.15 3.41
C ALA A 174 2.42 -3.83 3.90
N ALA A 175 2.08 -2.93 2.97
CA ALA A 175 1.37 -1.69 3.29
C ALA A 175 -0.02 -1.97 3.89
N ILE A 176 -0.79 -2.91 3.33
CA ILE A 176 -2.11 -3.30 3.85
C ILE A 176 -2.00 -3.83 5.28
N VAL A 177 -1.04 -4.73 5.53
CA VAL A 177 -0.78 -5.30 6.86
C VAL A 177 -0.39 -4.21 7.85
N PHE A 178 0.55 -3.35 7.47
CA PHE A 178 1.01 -2.23 8.29
C PHE A 178 -0.12 -1.27 8.67
N PHE A 179 -0.99 -0.94 7.71
CA PHE A 179 -2.17 -0.12 7.95
C PHE A 179 -3.20 -0.79 8.84
N ALA A 180 -3.46 -2.08 8.65
CA ALA A 180 -4.40 -2.84 9.47
C ALA A 180 -3.93 -2.97 10.92
N ASN A 181 -2.62 -3.13 11.15
CA ASN A 181 -2.02 -3.22 12.48
C ASN A 181 -2.13 -1.89 13.23
N ASN A 182 -1.64 -0.81 12.61
CA ASN A 182 -1.58 0.52 13.21
C ASN A 182 -2.92 1.27 13.19
N ARG A 183 -3.89 0.79 12.39
CA ARG A 183 -5.25 1.35 12.23
C ARG A 183 -5.27 2.81 11.77
N PHE A 184 -4.39 3.17 10.83
CA PHE A 184 -4.38 4.51 10.24
C PHE A 184 -5.75 4.88 9.67
N GLU A 185 -6.19 6.10 9.93
CA GLU A 185 -7.41 6.67 9.39
C GLU A 185 -7.20 7.06 7.92
N THR A 186 -8.03 6.50 7.04
CA THR A 186 -7.97 6.73 5.59
C THR A 186 -9.32 7.14 5.01
N GLY A 187 -10.41 7.06 5.79
CA GLY A 187 -11.78 7.24 5.32
C GLY A 187 -12.32 8.67 5.41
N LYS A 188 -11.56 9.60 6.02
CA LYS A 188 -11.97 11.01 6.15
C LYS A 188 -12.08 11.68 4.79
N ARG A 189 -13.05 12.58 4.63
CA ARG A 189 -13.30 13.34 3.38
C ARG A 189 -12.04 14.03 2.87
N LYS A 190 -11.24 14.61 3.77
CA LYS A 190 -9.97 15.28 3.44
C LYS A 190 -8.93 14.36 2.82
N LEU A 191 -9.04 13.04 2.96
CA LEU A 191 -8.12 12.04 2.42
C LEU A 191 -8.64 11.35 1.16
N GLN A 192 -9.86 11.67 0.70
CA GLN A 192 -10.49 10.98 -0.44
C GLN A 192 -9.77 11.21 -1.77
N TYR A 193 -9.00 12.29 -1.89
CA TYR A 193 -8.22 12.58 -3.10
C TYR A 193 -6.98 11.68 -3.24
N LEU A 194 -6.61 10.93 -2.19
CA LEU A 194 -5.47 10.03 -2.17
C LEU A 194 -5.86 8.62 -2.60
N THR A 195 -5.04 8.02 -3.45
CA THR A 195 -5.16 6.65 -3.93
C THR A 195 -4.56 5.64 -2.95
N PHE A 196 -4.81 4.35 -3.17
CA PHE A 196 -4.11 3.29 -2.43
C PHE A 196 -2.58 3.39 -2.59
N GLN A 197 -2.10 3.65 -3.81
CA GLN A 197 -0.66 3.72 -4.10
C GLN A 197 0.03 4.89 -3.40
N ASP A 198 -0.68 5.99 -3.12
CA ASP A 198 -0.16 7.08 -2.29
C ASP A 198 0.08 6.62 -0.86
N PHE A 199 -0.90 5.91 -0.28
CA PHE A 199 -0.74 5.33 1.05
C PHE A 199 0.31 4.22 1.10
N ALA A 200 0.36 3.35 0.09
CA ALA A 200 1.33 2.26 0.01
C ALA A 200 2.76 2.79 -0.05
N PHE A 201 3.00 3.85 -0.82
CA PHE A 201 4.29 4.54 -0.83
C PHE A 201 4.66 5.08 0.56
N CYS A 202 3.74 5.79 1.22
CA CYS A 202 3.97 6.31 2.56
C CYS A 202 4.20 5.19 3.58
N ALA A 203 3.46 4.08 3.48
CA ALA A 203 3.66 2.89 4.30
C ALA A 203 5.08 2.37 4.15
N GLY A 204 5.57 2.26 2.91
CA GLY A 204 6.94 1.83 2.64
C GLY A 204 7.99 2.72 3.31
N GLN A 205 7.78 4.05 3.31
CA GLN A 205 8.67 4.99 4.02
C GLN A 205 8.63 4.78 5.53
N LEU A 206 7.44 4.61 6.10
CA LEU A 206 7.24 4.34 7.52
C LEU A 206 7.87 3.01 7.94
N ILE A 207 7.66 1.94 7.17
CA ILE A 207 8.24 0.61 7.43
C ILE A 207 9.76 0.69 7.34
N SER A 208 10.31 1.31 6.31
CA SER A 208 11.77 1.30 6.09
C SER A 208 12.56 2.19 7.05
N HIS A 209 11.91 3.04 7.83
CA HIS A 209 12.61 4.00 8.70
C HIS A 209 12.05 4.06 10.12
N TRP A 210 10.77 3.80 10.38
CA TRP A 210 10.14 4.02 11.69
C TRP A 210 9.76 2.73 12.40
N THR A 211 10.01 1.55 11.83
CA THR A 211 9.86 0.28 12.55
C THR A 211 11.17 -0.12 13.22
N VAL A 212 11.09 -1.09 14.12
CA VAL A 212 12.24 -1.64 14.84
C VAL A 212 13.23 -2.33 13.89
N GLY A 213 12.75 -3.15 12.95
CA GLY A 213 13.60 -3.89 12.01
C GLY A 213 14.28 -3.03 10.95
N ALA A 214 13.91 -1.74 10.84
CA ALA A 214 14.65 -0.75 10.06
C ALA A 214 16.00 -0.36 10.67
N VAL A 215 16.14 -0.46 12.00
CA VAL A 215 17.33 -0.01 12.74
C VAL A 215 18.18 -1.18 13.21
N ASP A 216 17.56 -2.29 13.60
CA ASP A 216 18.26 -3.47 14.07
C ASP A 216 17.59 -4.75 13.57
N HIS A 217 18.26 -5.42 12.62
CA HIS A 217 17.83 -6.69 12.06
C HIS A 217 17.89 -7.86 13.07
N MET A 218 18.46 -7.65 14.27
CA MET A 218 18.57 -8.65 15.33
C MET A 218 17.44 -8.60 16.36
N VAL A 219 16.53 -7.61 16.31
CA VAL A 219 15.43 -7.52 17.26
C VAL A 219 14.32 -8.52 16.90
N GLU A 220 13.83 -9.22 17.91
CA GLU A 220 12.85 -10.30 17.78
C GLU A 220 11.41 -9.84 17.47
N ASP A 221 11.19 -8.52 17.33
CA ASP A 221 9.89 -7.92 17.09
C ASP A 221 9.57 -7.77 15.60
N MET A 222 8.28 -7.72 15.30
CA MET A 222 7.75 -7.66 13.95
C MET A 222 7.93 -6.28 13.32
N ASP A 223 8.28 -6.26 12.02
CA ASP A 223 8.40 -5.06 11.17
C ASP A 223 7.07 -4.34 10.88
N VAL A 224 6.08 -4.54 11.75
CA VAL A 224 4.75 -3.95 11.70
C VAL A 224 4.55 -2.93 12.82
N ASP A 225 5.38 -2.99 13.86
CA ASP A 225 5.31 -2.08 15.00
C ASP A 225 6.28 -0.91 14.83
N LEU A 226 5.74 0.29 15.10
CA LEU A 226 6.56 1.49 15.15
C LEU A 226 7.53 1.41 16.34
N ASP A 227 8.77 1.85 16.10
CA ASP A 227 9.84 1.94 17.08
C ASP A 227 9.46 2.92 18.19
N LYS A 228 9.06 2.37 19.33
CA LYS A 228 8.55 3.16 20.48
C LYS A 228 9.62 4.06 21.09
N GLU A 229 10.89 3.65 21.06
CA GLU A 229 11.99 4.47 21.56
C GLU A 229 12.18 5.69 20.68
N PHE A 230 12.23 5.48 19.36
CA PHE A 230 12.24 6.58 18.40
C PHE A 230 11.05 7.52 18.55
N LEU A 231 9.83 6.98 18.65
CA LEU A 231 8.63 7.82 18.85
C LEU A 231 8.70 8.64 20.15
N GLN A 232 9.35 8.12 21.18
CA GLN A 232 9.56 8.85 22.43
C GLN A 232 10.60 9.96 22.24
N ASP A 233 11.69 9.70 21.51
CA ASP A 233 12.72 10.70 21.18
C ASP A 233 12.18 11.86 20.34
N LEU A 234 11.13 11.65 19.53
CA LEU A 234 10.46 12.71 18.76
C LEU A 234 9.93 13.85 19.64
N LYS A 235 9.67 13.61 20.93
CA LYS A 235 9.20 14.65 21.86
C LYS A 235 10.26 15.72 22.09
N GLU A 236 11.53 15.36 22.04
CA GLU A 236 12.65 16.28 22.23
C GLU A 236 12.72 17.33 21.11
N LEU A 237 12.19 17.01 19.91
CA LEU A 237 12.09 17.95 18.80
C LEU A 237 11.25 19.20 19.12
N LYS A 238 10.40 19.15 20.16
CA LYS A 238 9.61 20.31 20.61
C LYS A 238 10.48 21.53 20.93
N VAL A 239 11.73 21.34 21.34
CA VAL A 239 12.66 22.44 21.62
C VAL A 239 12.72 23.44 20.46
N LEU A 240 12.64 22.96 19.21
CA LEU A 240 12.68 23.75 17.98
C LEU A 240 11.54 24.79 17.89
N ILE A 241 10.41 24.54 18.55
CA ILE A 241 9.23 25.42 18.50
C ILE A 241 8.89 26.08 19.84
N THR A 242 9.41 25.55 20.96
CA THR A 242 9.18 26.11 22.31
C THR A 242 10.23 27.14 22.68
N ASP A 243 11.48 26.96 22.24
CA ASP A 243 12.52 27.98 22.35
C ASP A 243 12.28 29.04 21.26
N LYS A 244 11.92 30.25 21.69
CA LYS A 244 11.59 31.34 20.78
C LYS A 244 12.81 31.78 19.96
N ASP A 245 13.99 31.81 20.57
CA ASP A 245 15.20 32.28 19.89
C ASP A 245 15.62 31.24 18.85
N LEU A 246 15.52 29.95 19.17
CA LEU A 246 15.76 28.87 18.23
C LEU A 246 14.79 28.91 17.03
N LEU A 247 13.50 29.08 17.30
CA LEU A 247 12.47 29.17 16.26
C LEU A 247 12.67 30.39 15.34
N ASP A 248 13.02 31.54 15.90
CA ASP A 248 13.26 32.77 15.16
C ASP A 248 14.56 32.68 14.34
N GLN A 249 15.62 32.05 14.87
CA GLN A 249 16.83 31.74 14.12
C GLN A 249 16.56 30.79 12.96
N HIS A 250 15.80 29.70 13.19
CA HIS A 250 15.42 28.76 12.14
C HIS A 250 14.63 29.47 11.03
N LYS A 251 13.67 30.33 11.42
CA LYS A 251 12.93 31.17 10.47
C LYS A 251 13.87 32.01 9.63
N SER A 252 14.81 32.72 10.26
CA SER A 252 15.77 33.61 9.58
C SER A 252 16.61 32.86 8.54
N LEU A 253 17.14 31.69 8.89
CA LEU A 253 17.93 30.84 7.99
C LEU A 253 17.11 30.38 6.79
N VAL A 254 15.89 29.88 7.04
CA VAL A 254 14.99 29.42 5.97
C VAL A 254 14.59 30.56 5.05
N CYS A 255 14.20 31.72 5.60
CA CYS A 255 13.83 32.89 4.80
C CYS A 255 15.02 33.42 3.98
N THR A 256 16.21 33.44 4.55
CA THR A 256 17.43 33.82 3.82
C THR A 256 17.70 32.88 2.65
N ALA A 257 17.51 31.57 2.86
CA ALA A 257 17.72 30.57 1.82
C ALA A 257 16.65 30.60 0.72
N LEU A 258 15.42 31.03 1.02
CA LEU A 258 14.29 31.08 0.08
C LEU A 258 14.18 32.41 -0.69
N ARG A 259 14.80 33.48 -0.18
CA ARG A 259 14.67 34.82 -0.75
C ARG A 259 15.07 34.84 -2.24
N GLY A 260 14.16 35.33 -3.09
CA GLY A 260 14.37 35.43 -4.54
C GLY A 260 14.24 34.12 -5.32
N LYS A 261 13.88 32.99 -4.69
CA LYS A 261 13.75 31.68 -5.35
C LYS A 261 12.33 31.24 -5.67
N THR A 262 11.32 31.93 -5.13
CA THR A 262 9.91 31.61 -5.34
C THR A 262 9.05 32.88 -5.34
N LYS A 263 7.90 32.81 -6.02
CA LYS A 263 6.90 33.88 -6.08
C LYS A 263 6.04 33.96 -4.82
N VAL A 264 5.91 32.86 -4.07
CA VAL A 264 5.10 32.76 -2.83
C VAL A 264 5.92 32.94 -1.55
N PHE A 265 7.04 33.68 -1.65
CA PHE A 265 7.99 33.86 -0.54
C PHE A 265 7.33 34.52 0.68
N ASN A 266 6.48 35.51 0.47
CA ASN A 266 5.84 36.25 1.56
C ASN A 266 4.88 35.35 2.35
N GLU A 267 4.15 34.48 1.65
CA GLU A 267 3.26 33.48 2.21
C GLU A 267 4.05 32.42 2.99
N MET A 268 5.19 31.97 2.46
CA MET A 268 6.12 31.08 3.18
C MET A 268 6.62 31.70 4.49
N GLU A 269 7.06 32.96 4.45
CA GLU A 269 7.57 33.67 5.62
C GLU A 269 6.48 33.91 6.67
N ALA A 270 5.27 34.27 6.23
CA ALA A 270 4.11 34.49 7.11
C ALA A 270 3.70 33.19 7.82
N ASN A 271 3.68 32.07 7.10
CA ASN A 271 3.22 30.78 7.63
C ASN A 271 4.30 29.98 8.35
N PHE A 272 5.58 30.37 8.28
CA PHE A 272 6.70 29.60 8.82
C PHE A 272 6.42 29.05 10.23
N LYS A 273 6.03 29.92 11.18
CA LYS A 273 5.80 29.50 12.58
C LYS A 273 4.62 28.53 12.71
N ASN A 274 3.60 28.67 11.87
CA ASN A 274 2.43 27.78 11.88
C ASN A 274 2.80 26.40 11.32
N LEU A 275 3.49 26.36 10.18
CA LEU A 275 3.94 25.13 9.54
C LEU A 275 4.97 24.38 10.42
N SER A 276 5.94 25.08 11.00
CA SER A 276 6.92 24.50 11.92
C SER A 276 6.26 23.87 13.14
N ARG A 277 5.29 24.57 13.74
CA ARG A 277 4.49 24.01 14.84
C ARG A 277 3.64 22.84 14.37
N GLY A 278 3.09 22.87 13.17
CA GLY A 278 2.34 21.76 12.59
C GLY A 278 3.18 20.48 12.56
N LEU A 279 4.34 20.53 11.90
CA LEU A 279 5.25 19.38 11.77
C LEU A 279 5.75 18.88 13.14
N VAL A 280 6.31 19.76 13.96
CA VAL A 280 6.91 19.34 15.24
C VAL A 280 5.85 18.83 16.24
N ASN A 281 4.63 19.38 16.24
CA ASN A 281 3.57 18.88 17.10
C ASN A 281 3.00 17.53 16.65
N ILE A 282 3.05 17.21 15.34
CA ILE A 282 2.74 15.86 14.87
C ILE A 282 3.75 14.90 15.51
N ALA A 283 5.05 15.15 15.30
CA ALA A 283 6.14 14.32 15.84
C ALA A 283 5.96 14.02 17.34
N ALA A 284 5.76 15.06 18.14
CA ALA A 284 5.74 14.93 19.59
C ALA A 284 4.48 14.26 20.16
N LYS A 285 3.46 14.01 19.33
CA LYS A 285 2.24 13.30 19.72
C LYS A 285 2.23 11.84 19.26
N LEU A 286 3.16 11.40 18.42
CA LEU A 286 3.16 10.05 17.86
C LEU A 286 3.32 8.93 18.90
N THR A 287 3.69 9.23 20.14
CA THR A 287 3.62 8.21 21.23
C THR A 287 2.19 7.78 21.56
N ASN A 288 1.19 8.58 21.19
CA ASN A 288 -0.22 8.30 21.44
C ASN A 288 -0.81 7.54 20.26
N THR A 289 -1.46 6.42 20.53
CA THR A 289 -2.08 5.60 19.49
C THR A 289 -3.12 6.35 18.67
N LYS A 290 -3.85 7.30 19.26
CA LYS A 290 -4.82 8.12 18.50
C LYS A 290 -4.11 8.98 17.45
N ASP A 291 -3.06 9.69 17.85
CA ASP A 291 -2.31 10.58 16.97
C ASP A 291 -1.54 9.78 15.89
N VAL A 292 -1.12 8.54 16.17
CA VAL A 292 -0.63 7.62 15.14
C VAL A 292 -1.72 7.33 14.12
N ARG A 293 -2.95 6.99 14.55
CA ARG A 293 -4.05 6.70 13.61
C ARG A 293 -4.37 7.91 12.73
N ASP A 294 -4.38 9.10 13.32
CA ASP A 294 -4.72 10.35 12.63
C ASP A 294 -3.53 10.94 11.84
N PHE A 295 -2.36 10.28 11.80
CA PHE A 295 -1.12 10.80 11.20
C PHE A 295 -1.28 11.42 9.80
N PHE A 296 -1.90 10.68 8.86
CA PHE A 296 -2.10 11.17 7.49
C PHE A 296 -3.07 12.34 7.43
N LEU A 297 -4.11 12.33 8.27
CA LEU A 297 -5.03 13.44 8.40
C LEU A 297 -4.30 14.67 8.92
N ASP A 298 -3.47 14.53 9.95
CA ASP A 298 -2.70 15.63 10.53
C ASP A 298 -1.69 16.20 9.53
N LEU A 299 -1.00 15.39 8.72
CA LEU A 299 -0.17 15.89 7.63
C LEU A 299 -0.96 16.77 6.65
N VAL A 300 -2.19 16.34 6.33
CA VAL A 300 -3.06 17.09 5.44
C VAL A 300 -3.50 18.40 6.09
N GLU A 301 -4.05 18.34 7.30
CA GLU A 301 -4.63 19.51 7.96
C GLU A 301 -3.61 20.54 8.44
N LYS A 302 -2.47 20.07 8.96
CA LYS A 302 -1.49 20.96 9.61
C LYS A 302 -0.44 21.49 8.65
N PHE A 303 -0.31 20.90 7.46
CA PHE A 303 0.74 21.28 6.52
C PHE A 303 0.25 21.42 5.07
N ILE A 304 -0.34 20.38 4.47
CA ILE A 304 -0.72 20.40 3.04
C ILE A 304 -1.83 21.41 2.75
N GLU A 305 -2.91 21.43 3.53
CA GLU A 305 -4.04 22.35 3.36
C GLU A 305 -3.64 23.83 3.49
N PRO A 306 -2.85 24.25 4.50
CA PRO A 306 -2.28 25.60 4.54
C PRO A 306 -1.53 25.98 3.25
N CYS A 307 -0.65 25.10 2.76
CA CYS A 307 0.13 25.39 1.56
C CYS A 307 -0.73 25.43 0.29
N ARG A 308 -1.76 24.59 0.18
CA ARG A 308 -2.75 24.65 -0.92
C ARG A 308 -3.58 25.93 -0.87
N SER A 309 -3.95 26.38 0.33
CA SER A 309 -4.72 27.62 0.52
C SER A 309 -3.96 28.83 -0.01
N ASP A 310 -2.63 28.83 0.16
CA ASP A 310 -1.72 29.84 -0.36
C ASP A 310 -1.22 29.55 -1.78
N ARG A 311 -1.81 28.55 -2.46
CA ARG A 311 -1.54 28.19 -3.87
C ARG A 311 -0.08 27.84 -4.17
N TRP A 312 0.58 27.18 -3.22
CA TRP A 312 1.93 26.68 -3.46
C TRP A 312 1.87 25.60 -4.54
N THR A 313 2.86 25.56 -5.43
CA THR A 313 3.04 24.43 -6.33
C THR A 313 3.77 23.29 -5.61
N ALA A 314 3.74 22.07 -6.16
CA ALA A 314 4.60 20.99 -5.69
C ALA A 314 6.09 21.37 -5.66
N ALA A 315 6.56 22.24 -6.56
CA ALA A 315 7.94 22.74 -6.58
C ALA A 315 8.23 23.68 -5.40
N ASP A 316 7.31 24.61 -5.11
CA ASP A 316 7.41 25.51 -3.95
C ASP A 316 7.44 24.71 -2.64
N MET A 317 6.58 23.71 -2.53
CA MET A 317 6.53 22.79 -1.40
C MET A 317 7.86 22.06 -1.19
N ARG A 318 8.43 21.49 -2.26
CA ARG A 318 9.74 20.81 -2.23
C ARG A 318 10.86 21.74 -1.83
N LEU A 319 10.86 22.96 -2.36
CA LEU A 319 11.85 23.98 -2.05
C LEU A 319 11.79 24.37 -0.56
N TYR A 320 10.59 24.67 -0.05
CA TYR A 320 10.38 25.04 1.36
C TYR A 320 10.82 23.92 2.29
N LEU A 321 10.33 22.68 2.10
CA LEU A 321 10.66 21.55 2.98
C LEU A 321 12.14 21.18 2.95
N THR A 322 12.82 21.40 1.82
CA THR A 322 14.27 21.18 1.71
C THR A 322 15.04 22.18 2.54
N HIS A 323 14.75 23.47 2.41
CA HIS A 323 15.42 24.50 3.21
C HIS A 323 15.01 24.45 4.69
N TYR A 324 13.75 24.14 4.99
CA TYR A 324 13.28 23.91 6.35
C TYR A 324 14.06 22.80 7.05
N ASN A 325 14.21 21.64 6.41
CA ASN A 325 14.97 20.52 6.94
C ASN A 325 16.44 20.89 7.14
N ASN A 326 17.09 21.42 6.10
CA ASN A 326 18.54 21.61 6.10
C ASN A 326 18.98 22.69 7.08
N SER A 327 18.17 23.75 7.26
CA SER A 327 18.49 24.83 8.19
C SER A 327 18.50 24.39 9.65
N ALA A 328 17.83 23.28 10.02
CA ALA A 328 17.88 22.75 11.39
C ALA A 328 19.27 22.22 11.76
N HIS A 329 20.07 21.76 10.78
CA HIS A 329 21.45 21.32 11.00
C HIS A 329 22.42 22.46 11.34
N ILE A 330 22.04 23.70 11.01
CA ILE A 330 22.86 24.89 11.21
C ILE A 330 22.62 25.50 12.61
N LEU A 331 21.58 25.05 13.32
CA LEU A 331 21.24 25.56 14.64
C LEU A 331 22.14 24.93 15.71
N ASP A 332 23.10 25.71 16.22
CA ASP A 332 24.13 25.25 17.18
C ASP A 332 23.56 24.57 18.44
N THR A 333 22.38 25.01 18.91
CA THR A 333 21.74 24.47 20.12
C THR A 333 20.80 23.30 19.85
N PHE A 334 20.52 22.98 18.58
CA PHE A 334 19.65 21.87 18.21
C PHE A 334 20.44 20.55 18.12
N LYS A 335 20.42 19.78 19.22
CA LYS A 335 21.23 18.56 19.39
C LYS A 335 20.54 17.25 18.98
N HIS A 336 19.43 17.33 18.23
CA HIS A 336 18.59 16.17 17.89
C HIS A 336 18.66 15.79 16.40
N GLN A 337 19.81 16.01 15.74
CA GLN A 337 19.96 15.89 14.30
C GLN A 337 19.61 14.49 13.77
N VAL A 338 20.05 13.43 14.43
CA VAL A 338 19.77 12.04 14.02
C VAL A 338 18.26 11.74 14.03
N VAL A 339 17.58 12.12 15.12
CA VAL A 339 16.13 11.94 15.27
C VAL A 339 15.38 12.81 14.25
N TRP A 340 15.85 14.04 14.04
CA TRP A 340 15.31 14.97 13.06
C TRP A 340 15.40 14.43 11.63
N ASP A 341 16.54 13.90 11.21
CA ASP A 341 16.73 13.33 9.88
C ASP A 341 15.84 12.12 9.64
N ARG A 342 15.77 11.21 10.62
CA ARG A 342 14.90 10.03 10.55
C ARG A 342 13.43 10.41 10.46
N TYR A 343 13.01 11.44 11.19
CA TYR A 343 11.64 11.97 11.14
C TYR A 343 11.36 12.68 9.81
N MET A 344 12.15 13.70 9.48
CA MET A 344 11.91 14.55 8.32
C MET A 344 12.10 13.83 6.99
N GLY A 345 12.96 12.80 6.94
CA GLY A 345 13.10 11.95 5.75
C GLY A 345 11.78 11.32 5.33
N VAL A 346 11.04 10.74 6.28
CA VAL A 346 9.71 10.15 6.04
C VAL A 346 8.67 11.23 5.79
N ILE A 347 8.64 12.28 6.61
CA ILE A 347 7.64 13.35 6.52
C ILE A 347 7.68 14.04 5.16
N LYS A 348 8.88 14.41 4.68
CA LYS A 348 9.05 15.02 3.35
C LYS A 348 8.54 14.10 2.25
N SER A 349 8.93 12.83 2.30
CA SER A 349 8.55 11.83 1.30
C SER A 349 7.03 11.63 1.26
N CYS A 350 6.38 11.50 2.42
CA CYS A 350 4.94 11.39 2.53
C CYS A 350 4.23 12.65 2.03
N ILE A 351 4.64 13.84 2.46
CA ILE A 351 4.05 15.11 2.00
C ILE A 351 4.20 15.26 0.49
N PHE A 352 5.38 14.99 -0.07
CA PHE A 352 5.60 15.08 -1.52
C PHE A 352 4.75 14.10 -2.33
N LYS A 353 4.47 12.92 -1.77
CA LYS A 353 3.57 11.95 -2.41
C LYS A 353 2.11 12.38 -2.33
N MET A 354 1.70 12.89 -1.17
CA MET A 354 0.31 13.30 -0.91
C MET A 354 -0.02 14.68 -1.49
N TYR A 355 0.95 15.49 -1.90
CA TYR A 355 0.70 16.79 -2.48
C TYR A 355 0.33 16.67 -3.97
N HIS A 356 -0.95 16.44 -4.24
CA HIS A 356 -1.51 16.51 -5.59
C HIS A 356 -1.83 17.98 -5.90
N ASP A 357 -1.35 18.48 -7.04
CA ASP A 357 -1.63 19.84 -7.55
C ASP A 357 -3.09 20.01 -7.99
#